data_AF-A0A8J8BVD0-F1
#
_entry.id   AF-A0A8J8BVD0-F1
#
_cell.length_a   1.000
_cell.length_b   1.000
_cell.length_c   1.000
_cell.angle_alpha   90.00
_cell.angle_beta   90.00
_cell.angle_gamma   90.00
#
_symmetry.space_group_name_H-M   'P 1'
#
loop_
_entity.id
_entity.type
_entity.pdbx_description
1 polymer ?
#
loop_
_entity_poly.entity_id
_entity_poly.type
_entity_poly.pdbx_seq_one_letter_code
_entity_poly.pdbx_strand_id
1 'polypeptide(L)'
;MKPFEELTHRGKLMRLRQVARAALDAYGLANAQFKFITNTGNSIFRVYAQSPAPVRAAHDLFLDNQYVLRIHQPGYMTAEEITSELEWLSALRCDAGVPVPEPVPTVNGELLVKVTAPGVPGMRNCSLLRWMKGRMLTKDIFPRHFRAVGRLMAQLHEHAVQWHPPQGFTRRHWDWDGLFGDTAGFGVPARVLWAEIPEPDFEPLETVARHVWQVMDELGKGKDVYGLIHSDLAVQDNMLFRGGEARAIDFDDCGYSYWMYDIAVTLSDWQEDKAWPTIRDALVGGYREIRSLPEEQLAYLDIFMAARHGTIMMWATGSAHLFPKYCEGAYRWREGAARHVRRYVKGL
;
A
#
# COMPACT_ATOMS: atom_id res chain seq x y z
N MET A 1 -23.73 2.37 27.61
CA MET A 1 -23.51 2.07 26.17
C MET A 1 -22.29 1.15 26.10
N LYS A 2 -22.32 0.04 25.34
CA LYS A 2 -21.14 -0.86 25.27
C LYS A 2 -19.92 -0.11 24.71
N PRO A 3 -18.71 -0.28 25.28
CA PRO A 3 -17.47 0.27 24.71
C PRO A 3 -17.27 -0.19 23.26
N PHE A 4 -16.66 0.67 22.43
CA PHE A 4 -16.48 0.40 21.00
C PHE A 4 -15.74 -0.92 20.76
N GLU A 5 -14.72 -1.23 21.57
CA GLU A 5 -13.94 -2.46 21.38
C GLU A 5 -14.68 -3.75 21.68
N GLU A 6 -15.72 -3.68 22.50
CA GLU A 6 -16.60 -4.82 22.83
C GLU A 6 -17.75 -5.00 21.83
N LEU A 7 -17.88 -4.10 20.85
CA LEU A 7 -18.92 -4.20 19.84
C LEU A 7 -18.63 -5.32 18.85
N THR A 8 -19.70 -5.96 18.39
CA THR A 8 -19.64 -6.84 17.21
C THR A 8 -19.19 -6.03 15.99
N HIS A 9 -18.73 -6.72 14.94
CA HIS A 9 -18.37 -6.06 13.67
C HIS A 9 -19.49 -5.13 13.16
N ARG A 10 -20.74 -5.60 13.19
CA ARG A 10 -21.92 -4.80 12.82
C ARG A 10 -22.10 -3.58 13.74
N GLY A 11 -21.85 -3.73 15.04
CA GLY A 11 -21.90 -2.63 16.01
C GLY A 11 -20.84 -1.57 15.74
N LYS A 12 -19.59 -1.98 15.50
CA LYS A 12 -18.49 -1.07 15.12
C LYS A 12 -18.82 -0.33 13.82
N LEU A 13 -19.31 -1.05 12.79
CA LEU A 13 -19.71 -0.45 11.52
C LEU A 13 -20.80 0.60 11.69
N MET A 14 -21.83 0.34 12.51
CA MET A 14 -22.90 1.32 12.75
C MET A 14 -22.37 2.62 13.37
N ARG A 15 -21.35 2.54 14.22
CA ARG A 15 -20.68 3.72 14.80
C ARG A 15 -19.80 4.44 13.78
N LEU A 16 -19.04 3.69 12.98
CA LEU A 16 -18.22 4.26 11.91
C LEU A 16 -19.06 4.96 10.82
N ARG A 17 -20.30 4.54 10.59
CA ARG A 17 -21.23 5.28 9.72
C ARG A 17 -21.53 6.70 10.23
N GLN A 18 -21.46 6.95 11.54
CA GLN A 18 -21.64 8.29 12.10
C GLN A 18 -20.40 9.15 11.84
N VAL A 19 -19.21 8.59 12.00
CA VAL A 19 -17.95 9.23 11.59
C VAL A 19 -17.98 9.57 10.10
N ALA A 20 -18.42 8.62 9.27
CA ALA A 20 -18.53 8.83 7.83
C ALA A 20 -19.46 10.01 7.48
N ARG A 21 -20.61 10.14 8.16
CA ARG A 21 -21.52 11.27 7.96
C ARG A 21 -20.85 12.60 8.31
N ALA A 22 -20.27 12.69 9.50
CA ALA A 22 -19.63 13.92 9.96
C ALA A 22 -18.39 14.30 9.11
N ALA A 23 -17.64 13.31 8.60
CA ALA A 23 -16.57 13.57 7.65
C ALA A 23 -17.10 14.14 6.33
N LEU A 24 -18.18 13.56 5.77
CA LEU A 24 -18.77 14.03 4.51
C LEU A 24 -19.33 15.44 4.60
N ASP A 25 -19.82 15.86 5.78
CA ASP A 25 -20.26 17.24 6.01
C ASP A 25 -19.11 18.23 5.77
N ALA A 26 -17.89 17.93 6.22
CA ALA A 26 -16.71 18.75 5.99
C ALA A 26 -16.29 18.85 4.51
N TYR A 27 -16.66 17.87 3.70
CA TYR A 27 -16.45 17.88 2.24
C TYR A 27 -17.62 18.52 1.47
N GLY A 28 -18.62 19.09 2.15
CA GLY A 28 -19.81 19.65 1.51
C GLY A 28 -20.75 18.57 0.92
N LEU A 29 -20.63 17.33 1.41
CA LEU A 29 -21.36 16.15 0.92
C LEU A 29 -22.37 15.61 1.94
N ALA A 30 -22.95 16.47 2.78
CA ALA A 30 -23.85 16.09 3.87
C ALA A 30 -25.01 15.19 3.43
N ASN A 31 -25.57 15.45 2.25
CA ASN A 31 -26.70 14.71 1.67
C ASN A 31 -26.28 13.50 0.83
N ALA A 32 -24.98 13.20 0.72
CA ALA A 32 -24.50 12.06 -0.06
C ALA A 32 -24.97 10.73 0.55
N GLN A 33 -25.28 9.78 -0.33
CA GLN A 33 -25.46 8.39 0.07
C GLN A 33 -24.11 7.71 0.12
N PHE A 34 -23.93 6.75 1.03
CA PHE A 34 -22.70 5.98 1.08
C PHE A 34 -22.91 4.53 1.53
N LYS A 35 -22.11 3.64 0.95
CA LYS A 35 -22.13 2.20 1.17
C LYS A 35 -20.75 1.75 1.66
N PHE A 36 -20.74 0.92 2.71
CA PHE A 36 -19.54 0.27 3.19
C PHE A 36 -18.98 -0.70 2.14
N ILE A 37 -17.66 -0.70 1.97
CA ILE A 37 -16.94 -1.62 1.07
C ILE A 37 -16.22 -2.68 1.90
N THR A 38 -15.25 -2.26 2.70
CA THR A 38 -14.40 -3.15 3.48
C THR A 38 -13.84 -2.46 4.72
N ASN A 39 -13.33 -3.25 5.65
CA ASN A 39 -12.55 -2.83 6.80
C ASN A 39 -11.34 -3.74 6.94
N THR A 40 -10.26 -3.40 6.23
CA THR A 40 -8.98 -4.10 6.17
C THR A 40 -7.91 -3.04 6.38
N GLY A 41 -7.55 -2.81 7.63
CA GLY A 41 -6.82 -1.61 8.03
C GLY A 41 -7.76 -0.41 8.12
N ASN A 42 -8.00 0.22 6.98
CA ASN A 42 -8.90 1.37 6.85
C ASN A 42 -10.36 0.94 6.64
N SER A 43 -11.30 1.71 7.18
CA SER A 43 -12.72 1.53 6.90
C SER A 43 -13.13 2.35 5.67
N ILE A 44 -13.49 1.64 4.61
CA ILE A 44 -13.70 2.21 3.28
C ILE A 44 -15.19 2.29 2.95
N PHE A 45 -15.64 3.46 2.49
CA PHE A 45 -17.01 3.69 2.01
C PHE A 45 -17.00 4.25 0.59
N ARG A 46 -17.86 3.71 -0.28
CA ARG A 46 -18.20 4.35 -1.55
C ARG A 46 -19.27 5.39 -1.31
N VAL A 47 -19.05 6.59 -1.83
CA VAL A 47 -19.92 7.76 -1.65
C VAL A 47 -20.51 8.13 -3.01
N TYR A 48 -21.79 8.50 -3.01
CA TYR A 48 -22.55 8.95 -4.17
C TYR A 48 -23.11 10.34 -3.87
N ALA A 49 -22.53 11.36 -4.52
CA ALA A 49 -23.00 12.75 -4.42
C ALA A 49 -24.21 12.97 -5.34
N GLN A 50 -25.10 13.88 -4.92
CA GLN A 50 -26.34 14.18 -5.65
C GLN A 50 -26.20 15.35 -6.64
N SER A 51 -25.14 16.17 -6.51
CA SER A 51 -24.93 17.30 -7.42
C SER A 51 -24.53 16.81 -8.82
N PRO A 52 -24.99 17.46 -9.90
CA PRO A 52 -24.43 17.21 -11.22
C PRO A 52 -23.03 17.82 -11.30
N ALA A 53 -21.98 17.01 -11.07
CA ALA A 53 -20.66 17.36 -11.60
C ALA A 53 -20.74 17.56 -13.12
N PRO A 54 -19.96 18.48 -13.70
CA PRO A 54 -19.82 18.54 -15.15
C PRO A 54 -19.40 17.16 -15.67
N VAL A 55 -20.09 16.69 -16.72
CA VAL A 55 -19.82 15.38 -17.33
C VAL A 55 -18.36 15.35 -17.75
N ARG A 56 -17.57 14.49 -17.09
CA ARG A 56 -16.16 14.31 -17.45
C ARG A 56 -16.06 13.61 -18.79
N ALA A 57 -14.99 13.90 -19.52
CA ALA A 57 -14.75 13.27 -20.82
C ALA A 57 -14.71 11.72 -20.69
N ALA A 58 -15.07 11.00 -21.74
CA ALA A 58 -15.12 9.53 -21.72
C ALA A 58 -13.79 8.88 -21.29
N HIS A 59 -12.67 9.54 -21.60
CA HIS A 59 -11.31 9.14 -21.26
C HIS A 59 -10.86 9.53 -19.84
N ASP A 60 -11.67 10.26 -19.07
CA ASP A 60 -11.34 10.62 -17.69
C ASP A 60 -11.14 9.36 -16.83
N LEU A 61 -10.18 9.42 -15.92
CA LEU A 61 -9.82 8.39 -14.97
C LEU A 61 -10.91 8.15 -13.91
N PHE A 62 -11.77 9.14 -13.63
CA PHE A 62 -12.73 9.09 -12.52
C PHE A 62 -14.19 9.00 -12.96
N LEU A 63 -15.01 8.36 -12.12
CA LEU A 63 -16.48 8.42 -12.24
C LEU A 63 -17.00 9.74 -11.66
N ASP A 64 -17.98 10.33 -12.34
CA ASP A 64 -18.68 11.52 -11.86
C ASP A 64 -19.44 11.21 -10.56
N ASN A 65 -19.40 12.18 -9.64
CA ASN A 65 -20.15 12.18 -8.37
C ASN A 65 -19.92 10.97 -7.47
N GLN A 66 -18.79 10.28 -7.65
CA GLN A 66 -18.45 9.09 -6.87
C GLN A 66 -17.09 9.22 -6.24
N TYR A 67 -17.02 8.82 -4.97
CA TYR A 67 -15.83 8.99 -4.16
C TYR A 67 -15.60 7.76 -3.28
N VAL A 68 -14.37 7.67 -2.76
CA VAL A 68 -13.96 6.73 -1.74
C VAL A 68 -13.65 7.54 -0.48
N LEU A 69 -14.46 7.36 0.55
CA LEU A 69 -14.17 7.88 1.88
C LEU A 69 -13.37 6.82 2.65
N ARG A 70 -12.21 7.20 3.15
CA ARG A 70 -11.37 6.38 4.02
C ARG A 70 -11.46 6.92 5.44
N ILE A 71 -11.85 6.07 6.38
CA ILE A 71 -11.65 6.32 7.81
C ILE A 71 -10.41 5.54 8.22
N HIS A 72 -9.36 6.27 8.58
CA HIS A 72 -8.04 5.71 8.80
C HIS A 72 -7.94 4.93 10.10
N GLN A 73 -7.16 3.84 10.09
CA GLN A 73 -6.90 3.05 11.29
C GLN A 73 -6.13 3.87 12.32
N PRO A 74 -6.62 4.00 13.57
CA PRO A 74 -5.87 4.65 14.63
C PRO A 74 -4.55 3.93 14.93
N GLY A 75 -3.47 4.70 15.00
CA GLY A 75 -2.14 4.18 15.36
C GLY A 75 -1.39 3.47 14.23
N TYR A 76 -1.97 3.37 13.03
CA TYR A 76 -1.25 2.81 11.88
C TYR A 76 -0.37 3.86 11.18
N MET A 77 -0.98 4.98 10.80
CA MET A 77 -0.31 6.16 10.25
C MET A 77 -0.66 7.38 11.09
N THR A 78 0.32 8.26 11.28
CA THR A 78 0.10 9.58 11.87
C THR A 78 -0.70 10.48 10.92
N ALA A 79 -1.23 11.59 11.43
CA ALA A 79 -1.99 12.51 10.57
C ALA A 79 -1.07 13.17 9.52
N GLU A 80 0.19 13.39 9.88
CA GLU A 80 1.25 13.97 9.07
C GLU A 80 1.65 13.01 7.93
N GLU A 81 1.79 11.72 8.22
CA GLU A 81 2.05 10.69 7.19
C GLU A 81 0.88 10.54 6.22
N ILE A 82 -0.37 10.53 6.71
CA ILE A 82 -1.55 10.47 5.84
C ILE A 82 -1.63 11.73 4.97
N THR A 83 -1.35 12.91 5.54
CA THR A 83 -1.35 14.16 4.76
C THR A 83 -0.28 14.09 3.67
N SER A 84 0.91 13.60 3.98
CA SER A 84 2.00 13.39 3.02
C SER A 84 1.62 12.41 1.90
N GLU A 85 0.90 11.32 2.19
CA GLU A 85 0.33 10.42 1.17
C GLU A 85 -0.56 11.21 0.18
N LEU A 86 -1.48 12.03 0.71
CA LEU A 86 -2.42 12.80 -0.09
C LEU A 86 -1.71 13.91 -0.89
N GLU A 87 -0.67 14.51 -0.35
CA GLU A 87 0.16 15.49 -1.06
C GLU A 87 0.88 14.84 -2.25
N TRP A 88 1.48 13.66 -2.06
CA TRP A 88 2.14 12.95 -3.16
C TRP A 88 1.16 12.51 -4.24
N LEU A 89 -0.01 11.99 -3.85
CA LEU A 89 -1.08 11.68 -4.80
C LEU A 89 -1.51 12.92 -5.60
N SER A 90 -1.64 14.07 -4.95
CA SER A 90 -1.99 15.33 -5.62
C SER A 90 -0.90 15.74 -6.62
N ALA A 91 0.38 15.67 -6.23
CA ALA A 91 1.52 15.97 -7.11
C ALA A 91 1.57 15.03 -8.32
N LEU A 92 1.46 13.71 -8.11
CA LEU A 92 1.43 12.72 -9.19
C LEU A 92 0.36 13.02 -10.25
N ARG A 93 -0.80 13.54 -9.81
CA ARG A 93 -1.90 13.92 -10.70
C ARG A 93 -1.66 15.24 -11.42
N CYS A 94 -1.20 16.25 -10.70
CA CYS A 94 -0.99 17.60 -11.25
C CYS A 94 0.22 17.68 -12.17
N ASP A 95 1.33 17.05 -11.78
CA ASP A 95 2.64 17.28 -12.39
C ASP A 95 2.89 16.31 -13.57
N ALA A 96 2.42 15.07 -13.44
CA ALA A 96 2.73 13.99 -14.39
C ALA A 96 1.51 13.25 -14.94
N GLY A 97 0.29 13.55 -14.46
CA GLY A 97 -0.94 12.89 -14.94
C GLY A 97 -0.97 11.37 -14.69
N VAL A 98 -0.22 10.87 -13.72
CA VAL A 98 -0.11 9.42 -13.43
C VAL A 98 -1.48 8.88 -13.03
N PRO A 99 -1.90 7.69 -13.47
CA PRO A 99 -3.26 7.19 -13.21
C PRO A 99 -3.42 6.63 -11.79
N VAL A 100 -3.40 7.51 -10.80
CA VAL A 100 -3.54 7.24 -9.35
C VAL A 100 -4.80 7.93 -8.77
N PRO A 101 -5.20 7.65 -7.52
CA PRO A 101 -6.31 8.33 -6.87
C PRO A 101 -6.07 9.84 -6.77
N GLU A 102 -7.12 10.64 -6.87
CA GLU A 102 -7.06 12.09 -6.68
C GLU A 102 -7.75 12.45 -5.35
N PRO A 103 -7.03 13.04 -4.40
CA PRO A 103 -7.61 13.58 -3.18
C PRO A 103 -8.61 14.70 -3.46
N VAL A 104 -9.67 14.74 -2.67
CA VAL A 104 -10.68 15.80 -2.71
C VAL A 104 -10.51 16.64 -1.45
N PRO A 105 -10.22 17.95 -1.55
CA PRO A 105 -10.11 18.81 -0.39
C PRO A 105 -11.48 19.05 0.26
N THR A 106 -11.48 19.36 1.55
CA THR A 106 -12.65 19.88 2.27
C THR A 106 -13.08 21.24 1.70
N VAL A 107 -14.23 21.73 2.14
CA VAL A 107 -14.69 23.09 1.78
C VAL A 107 -13.70 24.21 2.21
N ASN A 108 -12.81 23.90 3.16
CA ASN A 108 -11.78 24.81 3.65
C ASN A 108 -10.40 24.55 3.02
N GLY A 109 -10.29 23.62 2.07
CA GLY A 109 -9.04 23.33 1.36
C GLY A 109 -8.14 22.27 2.02
N GLU A 110 -8.55 21.66 3.13
CA GLU A 110 -7.76 20.63 3.83
C GLU A 110 -7.93 19.26 3.18
N LEU A 111 -6.86 18.47 3.04
CA LEU A 111 -6.94 17.11 2.47
C LEU A 111 -7.39 16.05 3.50
N LEU A 112 -7.11 16.29 4.78
CA LEU A 112 -7.39 15.38 5.88
C LEU A 112 -8.30 16.05 6.92
N VAL A 113 -9.39 15.39 7.31
CA VAL A 113 -10.27 15.88 8.38
C VAL A 113 -10.22 14.99 9.61
N LYS A 114 -10.21 15.59 10.80
CA LYS A 114 -10.29 14.90 12.09
C LYS A 114 -11.71 14.99 12.64
N VAL A 115 -12.37 13.85 12.83
CA VAL A 115 -13.79 13.79 13.20
C VAL A 115 -13.97 13.00 14.49
N THR A 116 -14.87 13.47 15.36
CA THR A 116 -15.37 12.71 16.51
C THR A 116 -16.82 12.26 16.24
N ALA A 117 -17.22 11.13 16.82
CA ALA A 117 -18.60 10.66 16.73
C ALA A 117 -19.04 9.96 18.02
N PRO A 118 -20.31 10.07 18.44
CA PRO A 118 -20.81 9.42 19.64
C PRO A 118 -20.56 7.90 19.68
N GLY A 119 -19.81 7.46 20.70
CA GLY A 119 -19.48 6.05 20.90
C GLY A 119 -18.36 5.52 20.00
N VAL A 120 -17.57 6.40 19.36
CA VAL A 120 -16.27 6.06 18.76
C VAL A 120 -15.16 6.69 19.62
N PRO A 121 -14.14 5.93 20.05
CA PRO A 121 -13.07 6.47 20.88
C PRO A 121 -12.16 7.41 20.10
N GLY A 122 -11.92 8.60 20.67
CA GLY A 122 -10.99 9.58 20.11
C GLY A 122 -11.43 10.18 18.78
N MET A 123 -10.51 10.92 18.16
CA MET A 123 -10.69 11.44 16.81
C MET A 123 -10.37 10.36 15.78
N ARG A 124 -10.97 10.47 14.59
CA ARG A 124 -10.68 9.66 13.42
C ARG A 124 -10.22 10.56 12.29
N ASN A 125 -9.04 10.25 11.75
CA ASN A 125 -8.56 10.85 10.51
C ASN A 125 -9.40 10.29 9.35
N CYS A 126 -9.92 11.16 8.49
CA CYS A 126 -10.69 10.77 7.32
C CYS A 126 -10.17 11.50 6.08
N SER A 127 -10.03 10.79 4.96
CA SER A 127 -9.72 11.38 3.66
C SER A 127 -10.74 10.97 2.61
N LEU A 128 -10.93 11.83 1.60
CA LEU A 128 -11.84 11.58 0.50
C LEU A 128 -11.06 11.56 -0.81
N LEU A 129 -11.21 10.49 -1.60
CA LEU A 129 -10.58 10.33 -2.90
C LEU A 129 -11.64 10.21 -4.00
N ARG A 130 -11.34 10.64 -5.22
CA ARG A 130 -12.23 10.38 -6.37
C ARG A 130 -12.31 8.89 -6.70
N TRP A 131 -13.49 8.43 -7.10
CA TRP A 131 -13.67 7.03 -7.51
C TRP A 131 -13.03 6.76 -8.87
N MET A 132 -12.00 5.91 -8.89
CA MET A 132 -11.31 5.53 -10.12
C MET A 132 -12.09 4.51 -10.94
N LYS A 133 -12.12 4.74 -12.26
CA LYS A 133 -12.62 3.77 -13.24
C LYS A 133 -11.60 2.65 -13.40
N GLY A 134 -12.09 1.42 -13.44
CA GLY A 134 -11.31 0.22 -13.72
C GLY A 134 -11.90 -0.97 -13.00
N ARG A 135 -11.32 -2.15 -13.25
CA ARG A 135 -11.68 -3.38 -12.57
C ARG A 135 -10.45 -4.02 -11.96
N MET A 136 -10.59 -4.52 -10.74
CA MET A 136 -9.63 -5.47 -10.17
C MET A 136 -9.73 -6.77 -10.98
N LEU A 137 -8.60 -7.42 -11.18
CA LEU A 137 -8.54 -8.73 -11.80
C LEU A 137 -8.16 -9.74 -10.73
N THR A 138 -9.04 -10.70 -10.46
CA THR A 138 -8.74 -11.81 -9.52
C THR A 138 -8.33 -13.09 -10.25
N LYS A 139 -8.61 -13.16 -11.55
CA LYS A 139 -8.30 -14.26 -12.47
C LYS A 139 -7.98 -13.70 -13.84
N ASP A 140 -7.51 -14.56 -14.74
CA ASP A 140 -7.19 -14.20 -16.13
C ASP A 140 -6.19 -13.02 -16.18
N ILE A 141 -5.16 -13.10 -15.34
CA ILE A 141 -4.04 -12.15 -15.32
C ILE A 141 -2.97 -12.68 -16.27
N PHE A 142 -2.52 -11.82 -17.19
CA PHE A 142 -1.61 -12.20 -18.27
C PHE A 142 -0.40 -11.26 -18.28
N PRO A 143 0.71 -11.63 -18.93
CA PRO A 143 1.92 -10.80 -19.04
C PRO A 143 1.67 -9.34 -19.45
N ARG A 144 0.69 -9.07 -20.33
CA ARG A 144 0.33 -7.70 -20.72
C ARG A 144 -0.08 -6.80 -19.54
N HIS A 145 -0.68 -7.37 -18.48
CA HIS A 145 -1.06 -6.62 -17.28
C HIS A 145 0.20 -6.22 -16.49
N PHE A 146 1.16 -7.13 -16.34
CA PHE A 146 2.45 -6.85 -15.71
C PHE A 146 3.25 -5.80 -16.48
N ARG A 147 3.22 -5.84 -17.82
CA ARG A 147 3.81 -4.76 -18.64
C ARG A 147 3.18 -3.41 -18.36
N ALA A 148 1.86 -3.35 -18.21
CA ALA A 148 1.17 -2.12 -17.84
C ALA A 148 1.53 -1.65 -16.42
N VAL A 149 1.65 -2.58 -15.46
CA VAL A 149 2.10 -2.29 -14.09
C VAL A 149 3.54 -1.78 -14.07
N GLY A 150 4.45 -2.38 -14.84
CA GLY A 150 5.83 -1.92 -14.98
C GLY A 150 5.93 -0.48 -15.49
N ARG A 151 5.13 -0.12 -16.50
CA ARG A 151 5.05 1.27 -16.97
C ARG A 151 4.57 2.22 -15.88
N LEU A 152 3.49 1.86 -15.18
CA LEU A 152 2.96 2.68 -14.09
C LEU A 152 4.00 2.88 -12.98
N MET A 153 4.67 1.80 -12.56
CA MET A 153 5.71 1.85 -11.53
C MET A 153 6.88 2.74 -11.95
N ALA A 154 7.32 2.66 -13.21
CA ALA A 154 8.35 3.55 -13.72
C ALA A 154 7.91 5.03 -13.73
N GLN A 155 6.63 5.33 -14.03
CA GLN A 155 6.09 6.69 -13.90
C GLN A 155 6.10 7.19 -12.46
N LEU A 156 5.73 6.35 -11.49
CA LEU A 156 5.78 6.68 -10.06
C LEU A 156 7.22 7.00 -9.64
N HIS A 157 8.17 6.13 -10.00
CA HIS A 157 9.58 6.30 -9.65
C HIS A 157 10.20 7.52 -10.33
N GLU A 158 9.91 7.77 -11.60
CA GLU A 158 10.43 8.94 -12.32
C GLU A 158 9.92 10.24 -11.69
N HIS A 159 8.63 10.30 -11.36
CA HIS A 159 8.09 11.44 -10.63
C HIS A 159 8.78 11.60 -9.26
N ALA A 160 8.95 10.51 -8.49
CA ALA A 160 9.58 10.55 -7.18
C ALA A 160 11.04 11.08 -7.21
N VAL A 161 11.78 10.85 -8.31
CA VAL A 161 13.15 11.35 -8.47
C VAL A 161 13.18 12.86 -8.73
N GLN A 162 12.20 13.41 -9.47
CA GLN A 162 12.17 14.83 -9.85
C GLN A 162 11.40 15.71 -8.85
N TRP A 163 10.49 15.10 -8.09
CA TRP A 163 9.59 15.81 -7.19
C TRP A 163 10.34 16.29 -5.95
N HIS A 164 10.05 17.54 -5.56
CA HIS A 164 10.56 18.14 -4.33
C HIS A 164 9.43 18.15 -3.30
N PRO A 165 9.45 17.26 -2.30
CA PRO A 165 8.39 17.20 -1.31
C PRO A 165 8.26 18.52 -0.54
N PRO A 166 7.04 18.92 -0.16
CA PRO A 166 6.83 20.14 0.61
C PRO A 166 7.46 20.05 2.00
N GLN A 167 7.63 21.20 2.66
CA GLN A 167 8.12 21.23 4.03
C GLN A 167 7.18 20.44 4.96
N GLY A 168 7.76 19.56 5.77
CA GLY A 168 6.99 18.72 6.69
C GLY A 168 6.50 17.39 6.08
N PHE A 169 6.76 17.15 4.79
CA PHE A 169 6.51 15.84 4.18
C PHE A 169 7.26 14.75 4.96
N THR A 170 6.52 13.73 5.39
CA THR A 170 7.07 12.63 6.15
C THR A 170 6.37 11.34 5.77
N ARG A 171 7.16 10.31 5.48
CA ARG A 171 6.70 8.96 5.20
C ARG A 171 7.71 7.99 5.78
N ARG A 172 7.26 6.78 6.11
CA ARG A 172 8.14 5.71 6.60
C ARG A 172 9.24 5.35 5.60
N HIS A 173 10.29 4.75 6.13
CA HIS A 173 11.37 4.16 5.37
C HIS A 173 11.24 2.65 5.41
N TRP A 174 11.23 2.00 4.26
CA TRP A 174 11.34 0.55 4.10
C TRP A 174 12.81 0.19 3.81
N ASP A 175 13.70 0.63 4.70
CA ASP A 175 15.08 0.15 4.79
C ASP A 175 15.17 -1.04 5.76
N TRP A 176 16.38 -1.46 6.15
CA TRP A 176 16.52 -2.66 6.98
C TRP A 176 15.69 -2.59 8.28
N ASP A 177 15.73 -1.45 8.99
CA ASP A 177 14.92 -1.23 10.18
C ASP A 177 13.43 -1.21 9.86
N GLY A 178 13.05 -0.66 8.70
CA GLY A 178 11.67 -0.68 8.20
C GLY A 178 11.15 -2.05 7.78
N LEU A 179 12.02 -3.03 7.54
CA LEU A 179 11.62 -4.39 7.15
C LEU A 179 11.71 -5.40 8.30
N PHE A 180 12.69 -5.23 9.19
CA PHE A 180 13.06 -6.21 10.21
C PHE A 180 13.24 -5.62 11.62
N GLY A 181 13.28 -4.29 11.74
CA GLY A 181 13.49 -3.55 12.98
C GLY A 181 12.23 -2.89 13.53
N ASP A 182 12.41 -1.96 14.46
CA ASP A 182 11.31 -1.34 15.22
C ASP A 182 10.54 -0.28 14.41
N THR A 183 11.06 0.19 13.27
CA THR A 183 10.40 1.20 12.43
C THR A 183 9.44 0.61 11.41
N ALA A 184 9.31 -0.73 11.34
CA ALA A 184 8.44 -1.42 10.41
C ALA A 184 6.92 -1.19 10.62
N GLY A 185 6.52 -0.58 11.74
CA GLY A 185 5.13 -0.18 11.97
C GLY A 185 4.17 -1.34 12.28
N PHE A 186 4.69 -2.52 12.66
CA PHE A 186 3.87 -3.70 13.00
C PHE A 186 3.14 -3.62 14.35
N GLY A 187 3.31 -2.52 15.10
CA GLY A 187 2.67 -2.32 16.41
C GLY A 187 3.25 -3.18 17.55
N VAL A 188 4.30 -3.95 17.28
CA VAL A 188 4.99 -4.82 18.25
C VAL A 188 6.50 -4.61 18.08
N PRO A 189 7.29 -4.47 19.16
CA PRO A 189 8.74 -4.33 19.04
C PRO A 189 9.39 -5.51 18.34
N ALA A 190 10.35 -5.26 17.45
CA ALA A 190 11.03 -6.26 16.63
C ALA A 190 11.63 -7.39 17.46
N ARG A 191 12.25 -7.09 18.61
CA ARG A 191 12.80 -8.12 19.52
C ARG A 191 11.75 -9.17 19.96
N VAL A 192 10.49 -8.77 20.09
CA VAL A 192 9.38 -9.66 20.45
C VAL A 192 9.00 -10.49 19.24
N LEU A 193 8.89 -9.86 18.07
CA LEU A 193 8.59 -10.55 16.81
C LEU A 193 9.63 -11.62 16.48
N TRP A 194 10.92 -11.28 16.54
CA TRP A 194 12.02 -12.19 16.30
C TRP A 194 12.00 -13.38 17.27
N ALA A 195 11.67 -13.17 18.54
CA ALA A 195 11.56 -14.24 19.53
C ALA A 195 10.35 -15.18 19.30
N GLU A 196 9.34 -14.74 18.54
CA GLU A 196 8.15 -15.52 18.20
C GLU A 196 8.24 -16.22 16.83
N ILE A 197 9.35 -16.05 16.10
CA ILE A 197 9.62 -16.80 14.87
C ILE A 197 9.93 -18.25 15.24
N PRO A 198 9.26 -19.25 14.61
CA PRO A 198 9.51 -20.66 14.90
C PRO A 198 10.94 -21.06 14.55
N GLU A 199 11.49 -22.00 15.33
CA GLU A 199 12.86 -22.54 15.16
C GLU A 199 13.25 -22.91 13.70
N PRO A 200 12.43 -23.64 12.90
CA PRO A 200 12.82 -23.99 11.54
C PRO A 200 12.91 -22.78 10.58
N ASP A 201 12.40 -21.63 11.00
CA ASP A 201 12.27 -20.43 10.18
C ASP A 201 13.17 -19.29 10.67
N PHE A 202 13.70 -19.38 11.88
CA PHE A 202 14.53 -18.35 12.49
C PHE A 202 15.86 -18.15 11.73
N GLU A 203 16.66 -19.21 11.58
CA GLU A 203 17.97 -19.12 10.90
C GLU A 203 17.83 -18.69 9.43
N PRO A 204 16.88 -19.24 8.65
CA PRO A 204 16.64 -18.75 7.29
C PRO A 204 16.25 -17.27 7.22
N LEU A 205 15.38 -16.80 8.13
CA LEU A 205 14.98 -15.40 8.19
C LEU A 205 16.15 -14.49 8.58
N GLU A 206 16.97 -14.91 9.56
CA GLU A 206 18.16 -14.18 9.98
C GLU A 206 19.18 -14.07 8.84
N THR A 207 19.40 -15.15 8.09
CA THR A 207 20.30 -15.17 6.93
C THR A 207 19.81 -14.21 5.84
N VAL A 208 18.51 -14.21 5.53
CA VAL A 208 17.92 -13.21 4.60
C VAL A 208 18.11 -11.79 5.13
N ALA A 209 17.78 -11.51 6.39
CA ALA A 209 17.91 -10.18 6.97
C ALA A 209 19.36 -9.68 6.90
N ARG A 210 20.34 -10.55 7.15
CA ARG A 210 21.78 -10.22 7.03
C ARG A 210 22.18 -9.87 5.59
N HIS A 211 21.72 -10.66 4.61
CA HIS A 211 22.00 -10.40 3.20
C HIS A 211 21.34 -9.11 2.70
N VAL A 212 20.10 -8.86 3.13
CA VAL A 212 19.41 -7.59 2.82
C VAL A 212 20.20 -6.41 3.37
N TRP A 213 20.70 -6.51 4.60
CA TRP A 213 21.54 -5.45 5.19
C TRP A 213 22.78 -5.17 4.33
N GLN A 214 23.52 -6.21 3.93
CA GLN A 214 24.72 -6.07 3.09
C GLN A 214 24.40 -5.40 1.75
N VAL A 215 23.35 -5.85 1.06
CA VAL A 215 22.92 -5.29 -0.22
C VAL A 215 22.48 -3.83 -0.09
N MET A 216 21.73 -3.50 0.97
CA MET A 216 21.29 -2.13 1.21
C MET A 216 22.46 -1.19 1.54
N ASP A 217 23.46 -1.68 2.29
CA ASP A 217 24.69 -0.95 2.60
C ASP A 217 25.52 -0.69 1.33
N GLU A 218 25.71 -1.71 0.49
CA GLU A 218 26.40 -1.60 -0.80
C GLU A 218 25.73 -0.63 -1.78
N LEU A 219 24.40 -0.67 -1.88
CA LEU A 219 23.63 0.21 -2.77
C LEU A 219 23.62 1.66 -2.28
N GLY A 220 23.67 1.88 -0.97
CA GLY A 220 23.41 3.18 -0.34
C GLY A 220 21.99 3.71 -0.64
N LYS A 221 21.77 5.01 -0.46
CA LYS A 221 20.47 5.68 -0.65
C LYS A 221 20.50 6.76 -1.74
N GLY A 222 21.30 6.57 -2.78
CA GLY A 222 21.37 7.48 -3.92
C GLY A 222 20.07 7.47 -4.75
N LYS A 223 19.76 8.59 -5.42
CA LYS A 223 18.54 8.75 -6.25
C LYS A 223 18.36 7.68 -7.34
N ASP A 224 19.45 7.05 -7.77
CA ASP A 224 19.42 6.01 -8.81
C ASP A 224 18.91 4.67 -8.28
N VAL A 225 18.87 4.48 -6.96
CA VAL A 225 18.49 3.21 -6.31
C VAL A 225 17.41 3.36 -5.25
N TYR A 226 17.23 4.55 -4.67
CA TYR A 226 16.37 4.80 -3.51
C TYR A 226 15.52 6.07 -3.65
N GLY A 227 14.27 6.01 -3.20
CA GLY A 227 13.36 7.15 -3.09
C GLY A 227 11.92 6.72 -2.78
N LEU A 228 10.95 7.60 -3.03
CA LEU A 228 9.55 7.36 -2.65
C LEU A 228 8.87 6.37 -3.61
N ILE A 229 8.36 5.27 -3.07
CA ILE A 229 7.71 4.17 -3.80
C ILE A 229 6.30 3.90 -3.26
N HIS A 230 5.54 3.04 -3.94
CA HIS A 230 4.23 2.60 -3.46
C HIS A 230 4.33 1.52 -2.37
N SER A 231 5.28 0.59 -2.49
CA SER A 231 5.57 -0.51 -1.55
C SER A 231 4.48 -1.57 -1.34
N ASP A 232 3.40 -1.52 -2.12
CA ASP A 232 2.32 -2.53 -2.03
C ASP A 232 1.53 -2.66 -3.34
N LEU A 233 2.23 -2.71 -4.49
CA LEU A 233 1.63 -2.87 -5.81
C LEU A 233 1.16 -4.32 -6.10
N ALA A 234 0.45 -4.92 -5.14
CA ALA A 234 -0.14 -6.24 -5.28
C ALA A 234 -1.16 -6.25 -6.44
N VAL A 235 -0.86 -7.02 -7.50
CA VAL A 235 -1.62 -6.98 -8.78
C VAL A 235 -3.08 -7.39 -8.63
N GLN A 236 -3.41 -8.23 -7.65
CA GLN A 236 -4.77 -8.71 -7.43
C GLN A 236 -5.61 -7.79 -6.54
N ASP A 237 -4.95 -7.00 -5.68
CA ASP A 237 -5.62 -6.27 -4.59
C ASP A 237 -5.58 -4.75 -4.79
N ASN A 238 -4.45 -4.21 -5.26
CA ASN A 238 -4.18 -2.77 -5.33
C ASN A 238 -4.07 -2.24 -6.77
N MET A 239 -4.48 -3.04 -7.76
CA MET A 239 -4.43 -2.68 -9.17
C MET A 239 -5.81 -2.71 -9.84
N LEU A 240 -6.14 -1.61 -10.50
CA LEU A 240 -7.28 -1.50 -11.40
C LEU A 240 -6.81 -1.51 -12.85
N PHE A 241 -7.52 -2.25 -13.71
CA PHE A 241 -7.24 -2.29 -15.14
C PHE A 241 -8.39 -1.72 -15.97
N ARG A 242 -8.06 -0.90 -16.98
CA ARG A 242 -9.02 -0.39 -17.97
C ARG A 242 -8.31 -0.04 -19.27
N GLY A 243 -8.83 -0.48 -20.41
CA GLY A 243 -8.28 -0.09 -21.72
C GLY A 243 -6.82 -0.49 -21.95
N GLY A 244 -6.32 -1.53 -21.26
CA GLY A 244 -4.91 -1.95 -21.33
C GLY A 244 -3.98 -1.19 -20.37
N GLU A 245 -4.50 -0.23 -19.61
CA GLU A 245 -3.74 0.51 -18.61
C GLU A 245 -3.91 -0.09 -17.21
N ALA A 246 -2.84 0.02 -16.42
CA ALA A 246 -2.77 -0.24 -15.00
C ALA A 246 -2.99 1.07 -14.23
N ARG A 247 -3.72 0.99 -13.12
CA ARG A 247 -4.00 2.13 -12.23
C ARG A 247 -3.89 1.68 -10.78
N ALA A 248 -2.90 2.19 -10.06
CA ALA A 248 -2.64 1.80 -8.67
C ALA A 248 -3.65 2.48 -7.75
N ILE A 249 -3.98 1.82 -6.65
CA ILE A 249 -4.73 2.36 -5.52
C ILE A 249 -4.04 1.95 -4.23
N ASP A 250 -4.51 2.50 -3.11
CA ASP A 250 -4.03 2.15 -1.77
C ASP A 250 -2.56 2.49 -1.50
N PHE A 251 -2.29 3.79 -1.49
CA PHE A 251 -0.96 4.34 -1.21
C PHE A 251 -0.68 4.42 0.29
N ASP A 252 -1.47 3.75 1.14
CA ASP A 252 -1.35 3.89 2.60
C ASP A 252 0.07 3.52 3.08
N ASP A 253 0.71 2.54 2.43
CA ASP A 253 2.07 2.10 2.77
C ASP A 253 3.20 2.85 2.07
N CYS A 254 2.90 3.78 1.15
CA CYS A 254 3.93 4.45 0.37
C CYS A 254 5.03 5.06 1.24
N GLY A 255 6.27 4.96 0.78
CA GLY A 255 7.39 5.29 1.65
C GLY A 255 8.71 5.25 0.91
N TYR A 256 9.76 5.64 1.60
CA TYR A 256 11.10 5.66 1.03
C TYR A 256 11.70 4.25 1.03
N SER A 257 12.05 3.73 -0.13
CA SER A 257 12.70 2.43 -0.27
C SER A 257 13.52 2.35 -1.55
N TYR A 258 14.08 1.16 -1.81
CA TYR A 258 14.78 0.84 -3.03
C TYR A 258 13.79 0.62 -4.17
N TRP A 259 14.10 1.11 -5.38
CA TRP A 259 13.25 0.89 -6.57
C TRP A 259 13.02 -0.60 -6.84
N MET A 260 14.04 -1.42 -6.56
CA MET A 260 13.96 -2.87 -6.67
C MET A 260 13.01 -3.50 -5.65
N TYR A 261 12.79 -2.87 -4.49
CA TYR A 261 11.82 -3.36 -3.51
C TYR A 261 10.38 -3.24 -4.04
N ASP A 262 10.01 -2.15 -4.71
CA ASP A 262 8.66 -2.01 -5.30
C ASP A 262 8.41 -3.04 -6.42
N ILE A 263 9.45 -3.32 -7.22
CA ILE A 263 9.45 -4.40 -8.23
C ILE A 263 9.28 -5.76 -7.55
N ALA A 264 10.06 -6.04 -6.51
CA ALA A 264 10.02 -7.29 -5.77
C ALA A 264 8.65 -7.52 -5.12
N VAL A 265 8.10 -6.52 -4.44
CA VAL A 265 6.75 -6.56 -3.84
C VAL A 265 5.71 -6.97 -4.87
N THR A 266 5.75 -6.38 -6.06
CA THR A 266 4.80 -6.68 -7.14
C THR A 266 4.91 -8.11 -7.66
N LEU A 267 6.13 -8.66 -7.65
CA LEU A 267 6.45 -9.96 -8.25
C LEU A 267 6.46 -11.13 -7.25
N SER A 268 6.60 -10.88 -5.95
CA SER A 268 6.74 -11.90 -4.89
C SER A 268 5.65 -12.97 -4.92
N ASP A 269 4.39 -12.59 -5.17
CA ASP A 269 3.26 -13.54 -5.19
C ASP A 269 3.22 -14.41 -6.45
N TRP A 270 4.02 -14.08 -7.47
CA TRP A 270 3.99 -14.69 -8.80
C TRP A 270 5.17 -15.62 -9.10
N GLN A 271 6.14 -15.71 -8.19
CA GLN A 271 7.38 -16.45 -8.43
C GLN A 271 7.22 -17.96 -8.62
N GLU A 272 6.11 -18.53 -8.14
CA GLU A 272 5.79 -19.96 -8.34
C GLU A 272 4.83 -20.20 -9.52
N ASP A 273 4.41 -19.14 -10.20
CA ASP A 273 3.57 -19.27 -11.39
C ASP A 273 4.37 -19.94 -12.52
N LYS A 274 3.73 -20.83 -13.28
CA LYS A 274 4.35 -21.50 -14.43
C LYS A 274 4.83 -20.52 -15.50
N ALA A 275 4.21 -19.35 -15.58
CA ALA A 275 4.56 -18.26 -16.48
C ALA A 275 5.52 -17.24 -15.85
N TRP A 276 6.12 -17.54 -14.68
CA TRP A 276 7.02 -16.63 -13.96
C TRP A 276 8.03 -15.89 -14.84
N PRO A 277 8.82 -16.56 -15.72
CA PRO A 277 9.78 -15.85 -16.56
C PRO A 277 9.11 -14.79 -17.44
N THR A 278 7.97 -15.13 -18.05
CA THR A 278 7.22 -14.21 -18.91
C THR A 278 6.54 -13.09 -18.12
N ILE A 279 6.11 -13.34 -16.89
CA ILE A 279 5.54 -12.34 -15.98
C ILE A 279 6.61 -11.32 -15.58
N ARG A 280 7.76 -11.81 -15.08
CA ARG A 280 8.91 -11.00 -14.70
C ARG A 280 9.38 -10.14 -15.88
N ASP A 281 9.62 -10.76 -17.03
CA ASP A 281 10.14 -10.08 -18.22
C ASP A 281 9.13 -9.03 -18.75
N ALA A 282 7.83 -9.30 -18.64
CA ALA A 282 6.82 -8.33 -19.03
C ALA A 282 6.81 -7.10 -18.11
N LEU A 283 6.90 -7.28 -16.79
CA LEU A 283 6.99 -6.16 -15.85
C LEU A 283 8.26 -5.34 -16.09
N VAL A 284 9.42 -6.01 -16.11
CA VAL A 284 10.73 -5.37 -16.36
C VAL A 284 10.74 -4.66 -17.71
N GLY A 285 10.22 -5.31 -18.75
CA GLY A 285 10.09 -4.71 -20.08
C GLY A 285 9.21 -3.47 -20.08
N GLY A 286 8.08 -3.48 -19.36
CA GLY A 286 7.22 -2.31 -19.21
C GLY A 286 7.88 -1.17 -18.43
N TYR A 287 8.63 -1.50 -17.38
CA TYR A 287 9.40 -0.54 -16.59
C TYR A 287 10.47 0.17 -17.44
N ARG A 288 11.22 -0.62 -18.21
CA ARG A 288 12.30 -0.15 -19.10
C ARG A 288 11.84 0.74 -20.25
N GLU A 289 10.53 0.80 -20.54
CA GLU A 289 9.99 1.74 -21.53
C GLU A 289 10.06 3.20 -21.06
N ILE A 290 10.16 3.44 -19.75
CA ILE A 290 10.14 4.79 -19.15
C ILE A 290 11.42 5.06 -18.38
N ARG A 291 11.91 4.09 -17.59
CA ARG A 291 13.07 4.28 -16.71
C ARG A 291 14.09 3.17 -16.89
N SER A 292 15.38 3.50 -16.89
CA SER A 292 16.44 2.50 -16.98
C SER A 292 16.44 1.59 -15.76
N LEU A 293 16.70 0.30 -16.01
CA LEU A 293 16.93 -0.70 -14.96
C LEU A 293 18.07 -1.59 -15.42
N PRO A 294 19.33 -1.26 -15.08
CA PRO A 294 20.50 -2.05 -15.45
C PRO A 294 20.41 -3.50 -14.93
N GLU A 295 21.06 -4.43 -15.62
CA GLU A 295 21.04 -5.85 -15.21
C GLU A 295 21.71 -6.04 -13.85
N GLU A 296 22.69 -5.22 -13.51
CA GLU A 296 23.36 -5.22 -12.21
C GLU A 296 22.39 -4.87 -11.07
N GLN A 297 21.44 -3.96 -11.32
CA GLN A 297 20.39 -3.66 -10.35
C GLN A 297 19.35 -4.79 -10.31
N LEU A 298 18.95 -5.31 -11.48
CA LEU A 298 17.98 -6.40 -11.59
C LEU A 298 18.46 -7.69 -10.90
N ALA A 299 19.78 -7.89 -10.81
CA ALA A 299 20.37 -9.01 -10.07
C ALA A 299 19.99 -9.05 -8.59
N TYR A 300 19.60 -7.92 -7.98
CA TYR A 300 19.11 -7.88 -6.60
C TYR A 300 17.64 -8.28 -6.43
N LEU A 301 16.92 -8.60 -7.51
CA LEU A 301 15.49 -8.93 -7.43
C LEU A 301 15.20 -10.07 -6.45
N ASP A 302 15.96 -11.16 -6.51
CA ASP A 302 15.69 -12.35 -5.70
C ASP A 302 15.88 -12.08 -4.20
N ILE A 303 16.90 -11.31 -3.81
CA ILE A 303 17.10 -10.92 -2.40
C ILE A 303 16.02 -9.95 -1.91
N PHE A 304 15.57 -9.00 -2.74
CA PHE A 304 14.46 -8.12 -2.36
C PHE A 304 13.11 -8.86 -2.30
N MET A 305 12.89 -9.89 -3.12
CA MET A 305 11.72 -10.77 -2.99
C MET A 305 11.78 -11.59 -1.71
N ALA A 306 12.95 -12.14 -1.36
CA ALA A 306 13.17 -12.78 -0.08
C ALA A 306 12.95 -11.81 1.09
N ALA A 307 13.38 -10.54 0.95
CA ALA A 307 13.14 -9.48 1.92
C ALA A 307 11.63 -9.26 2.14
N ARG A 308 10.85 -9.13 1.07
CA ARG A 308 9.38 -9.00 1.16
C ARG A 308 8.75 -10.18 1.90
N HIS A 309 9.16 -11.41 1.61
CA HIS A 309 8.66 -12.57 2.37
C HIS A 309 9.08 -12.53 3.84
N GLY A 310 10.31 -12.13 4.14
CA GLY A 310 10.75 -11.90 5.51
C GLY A 310 9.89 -10.86 6.24
N THR A 311 9.60 -9.73 5.59
CA THR A 311 8.70 -8.68 6.11
C THR A 311 7.28 -9.22 6.35
N ILE A 312 6.75 -10.06 5.45
CA ILE A 312 5.45 -10.73 5.65
C ILE A 312 5.49 -11.65 6.86
N MET A 313 6.58 -12.38 7.09
CA MET A 313 6.73 -13.20 8.30
C MET A 313 6.69 -12.36 9.57
N MET A 314 7.36 -11.20 9.58
CA MET A 314 7.36 -10.26 10.70
C MET A 314 5.97 -9.66 10.94
N TRP A 315 5.33 -9.16 9.88
CA TRP A 315 3.95 -8.63 9.92
C TRP A 315 2.94 -9.65 10.42
N ALA A 316 3.01 -10.88 9.90
CA ALA A 316 2.12 -11.97 10.30
C ALA A 316 2.33 -12.34 11.77
N THR A 317 3.58 -12.38 12.24
CA THR A 317 3.90 -12.63 13.65
C THR A 317 3.31 -11.52 14.54
N GLY A 318 3.50 -10.25 14.18
CA GLY A 318 2.90 -9.12 14.91
C GLY A 318 1.38 -9.13 14.89
N SER A 319 0.78 -9.51 13.76
CA SER A 319 -0.67 -9.65 13.63
C SER A 319 -1.21 -10.76 14.55
N ALA A 320 -0.54 -11.90 14.63
CA ALA A 320 -0.91 -12.98 15.56
C ALA A 320 -0.75 -12.55 17.03
N HIS A 321 0.30 -11.80 17.35
CA HIS A 321 0.57 -11.26 18.67
C HIS A 321 -0.51 -10.27 19.13
N LEU A 322 -0.85 -9.29 18.29
CA LEU A 322 -1.85 -8.26 18.59
C LEU A 322 -3.28 -8.81 18.58
N PHE A 323 -3.55 -9.80 17.73
CA PHE A 323 -4.88 -10.35 17.49
C PHE A 323 -4.93 -11.87 17.65
N PRO A 324 -4.69 -12.39 18.88
CA PRO A 324 -4.57 -13.83 19.12
C PRO A 324 -5.85 -14.62 18.78
N LYS A 325 -7.02 -13.96 18.75
CA LYS A 325 -8.29 -14.57 18.32
C LYS A 325 -8.38 -14.85 16.82
N TYR A 326 -7.51 -14.23 16.02
CA TYR A 326 -7.50 -14.33 14.55
C TYR A 326 -6.14 -14.82 14.02
N CYS A 327 -5.32 -15.41 14.90
CA CYS A 327 -3.93 -15.78 14.60
C CYS A 327 -3.79 -16.88 13.54
N GLU A 328 -4.78 -17.76 13.35
CA GLU A 328 -4.70 -18.84 12.35
C GLU A 328 -4.45 -18.30 10.93
N GLY A 329 -5.11 -17.20 10.56
CA GLY A 329 -4.89 -16.56 9.26
C GLY A 329 -3.46 -16.04 9.13
N ALA A 330 -2.99 -15.36 10.17
CA ALA A 330 -1.63 -14.84 10.24
C ALA A 330 -0.58 -15.97 10.18
N TYR A 331 -0.79 -17.09 10.87
CA TYR A 331 0.14 -18.24 10.80
C TYR A 331 0.23 -18.83 9.40
N ARG A 332 -0.88 -18.92 8.65
CA ARG A 332 -0.85 -19.36 7.25
C ARG A 332 -0.04 -18.42 6.36
N TRP A 333 -0.18 -17.11 6.56
CA TRP A 333 0.65 -16.11 5.86
C TRP A 333 2.13 -16.27 6.19
N ARG A 334 2.46 -16.43 7.48
CA ARG A 334 3.84 -16.65 7.93
C ARG A 334 4.43 -17.91 7.34
N GLU A 335 3.72 -19.04 7.41
CA GLU A 335 4.19 -20.32 6.84
C GLU A 335 4.40 -20.24 5.33
N GLY A 336 3.48 -19.59 4.62
CA GLY A 336 3.59 -19.33 3.18
C GLY A 336 4.87 -18.57 2.84
N ALA A 337 5.09 -17.44 3.51
CA ALA A 337 6.27 -16.60 3.33
C ALA A 337 7.58 -17.31 3.74
N ALA A 338 7.56 -18.05 4.85
CA ALA A 338 8.72 -18.79 5.33
C ALA A 338 9.21 -19.86 4.34
N ARG A 339 8.30 -20.49 3.56
CA ARG A 339 8.72 -21.39 2.47
C ARG A 339 9.59 -20.70 1.43
N HIS A 340 9.28 -19.45 1.08
CA HIS A 340 10.05 -18.68 0.10
C HIS A 340 11.41 -18.26 0.67
N VAL A 341 11.44 -17.79 1.92
CA VAL A 341 12.69 -17.49 2.64
C VAL A 341 13.60 -18.73 2.69
N ARG A 342 13.08 -19.89 3.08
CA ARG A 342 13.84 -21.15 3.09
C ARG A 342 14.32 -21.57 1.71
N ARG A 343 13.53 -21.35 0.65
CA ARG A 343 13.93 -21.67 -0.73
C ARG A 343 15.09 -20.77 -1.17
N TYR A 344 15.01 -19.47 -0.89
CA TYR A 344 16.08 -18.53 -1.20
C TYR A 344 17.40 -18.96 -0.54
N VAL A 345 17.37 -19.25 0.76
CA VAL A 345 18.58 -19.65 1.51
C VAL A 345 19.18 -20.97 1.01
N LYS A 346 18.36 -21.93 0.56
CA LYS A 346 18.86 -23.18 -0.05
C LYS A 346 19.53 -22.99 -1.42
N GLY A 347 19.27 -21.85 -2.07
CA GLY A 347 19.85 -21.50 -3.37
C GLY A 347 21.11 -20.63 -3.29
N LEU A 348 21.42 -20.11 -2.10
CA LEU A 348 22.72 -19.51 -1.77
C LEU A 348 23.79 -20.61 -1.73
#